data_AF-A0A165PRF9-F1
#
_entry.id   AF-A0A165PRF9-F1
#
_cell.length_a   1.000
_cell.length_b   1.000
_cell.length_c   1.000
_cell.angle_alpha   90.00
_cell.angle_beta   90.00
_cell.angle_gamma   90.00
#
_symmetry.space_group_name_H-M   'P 1'
#
loop_
_entity.id
_entity.type
_entity.pdbx_description
1 polymer ?
#
loop_
_entity_poly.entity_id
_entity_poly.type
_entity_poly.pdbx_seq_one_letter_code
_entity_poly.pdbx_strand_id
1 'polypeptide(L)'
;MSTSLTDFNSAFEKLDSTGKNWLTFQQRFLIAVRQKKVWSHFDGSSPRPTPVAPTAPTQPEQAALDTWQEKEDLAMYLLTQKLPDVTFTKHRRKGTVATIWAAIIQEFSQKSMLLRANL
;
A
#
# COMPACT_ATOMS: atom_id res chain seq x y z
N MET A 1 -3.95 4.77 23.28
CA MET A 1 -5.15 4.72 22.42
C MET A 1 -4.92 3.66 21.36
N SER A 2 -5.68 2.56 21.39
CA SER A 2 -5.63 1.55 20.32
C SER A 2 -6.23 2.19 19.08
N THR A 3 -5.42 2.47 18.04
CA THR A 3 -5.98 2.97 16.78
C THR A 3 -6.60 1.79 16.07
N SER A 4 -7.89 1.62 16.26
CA SER A 4 -8.62 0.52 15.68
C SER A 4 -8.61 0.63 14.16
N LEU A 5 -8.87 -0.47 13.51
CA LEU A 5 -9.01 -0.53 12.06
C LEU A 5 -10.21 0.29 11.56
N THR A 6 -11.27 0.36 12.37
CA THR A 6 -12.42 1.23 12.14
C THR A 6 -12.01 2.69 12.04
N ASP A 7 -11.10 3.14 12.92
CA ASP A 7 -10.58 4.51 12.90
C ASP A 7 -9.81 4.80 11.60
N PHE A 8 -9.06 3.83 11.08
CA PHE A 8 -8.36 3.99 9.80
C PHE A 8 -9.33 4.16 8.64
N ASN A 9 -10.40 3.34 8.59
CA ASN A 9 -11.36 3.40 7.51
C ASN A 9 -12.15 4.73 7.49
N SER A 10 -12.46 5.31 8.65
CA SER A 10 -13.18 6.59 8.76
C SER A 10 -12.28 7.84 8.73
N ALA A 11 -10.97 7.71 8.95
CA ALA A 11 -10.06 8.86 9.08
C ALA A 11 -9.98 9.81 7.85
N PHE A 12 -10.22 9.29 6.65
CA PHE A 12 -10.21 10.08 5.41
C PHE A 12 -10.91 9.35 4.27
N GLU A 13 -11.33 10.09 3.26
CA GLU A 13 -12.03 9.55 2.10
C GLU A 13 -11.19 8.52 1.33
N LYS A 14 -11.87 7.57 0.70
CA LYS A 14 -11.25 6.62 -0.24
C LYS A 14 -10.76 7.37 -1.48
N LEU A 15 -9.86 6.74 -2.22
CA LEU A 15 -9.42 7.26 -3.51
C LEU A 15 -10.59 7.33 -4.48
N ASP A 16 -10.85 8.51 -5.02
CA ASP A 16 -11.84 8.70 -6.07
C ASP A 16 -11.32 8.08 -7.37
N SER A 17 -12.14 7.26 -8.03
CA SER A 17 -11.76 6.55 -9.27
C SER A 17 -11.34 7.45 -10.43
N THR A 18 -11.83 8.70 -10.48
CA THR A 18 -11.47 9.71 -11.47
C THR A 18 -10.18 10.44 -11.10
N GLY A 19 -9.67 10.27 -9.88
CA GLY A 19 -8.45 10.90 -9.38
C GLY A 19 -8.61 12.35 -8.90
N LYS A 20 -9.85 12.83 -8.72
CA LYS A 20 -10.14 14.20 -8.25
C LYS A 20 -9.47 14.53 -6.91
N ASN A 21 -9.48 13.57 -5.98
CA ASN A 21 -8.92 13.75 -4.64
C ASN A 21 -7.48 13.22 -4.49
N TRP A 22 -6.78 12.89 -5.59
CA TRP A 22 -5.50 12.16 -5.55
C TRP A 22 -4.46 12.77 -4.61
N LEU A 23 -4.16 14.07 -4.73
CA LEU A 23 -3.10 14.69 -3.90
C LEU A 23 -3.41 14.61 -2.40
N THR A 24 -4.63 14.94 -2.02
CA THR A 24 -5.06 14.92 -0.61
C THR A 24 -5.12 13.47 -0.10
N PHE A 25 -5.64 12.55 -0.92
CA PHE A 25 -5.64 11.13 -0.62
C PHE A 25 -4.23 10.61 -0.36
N GLN A 26 -3.29 10.86 -1.28
CA GLN A 26 -1.91 10.39 -1.20
C GLN A 26 -1.25 10.88 0.09
N GLN A 27 -1.34 12.18 0.40
CA GLN A 27 -0.76 12.75 1.61
C GLN A 27 -1.35 12.13 2.89
N ARG A 28 -2.67 11.99 2.98
CA ARG A 28 -3.34 11.42 4.16
C ARG A 28 -3.03 9.93 4.32
N PHE A 29 -3.02 9.19 3.21
CA PHE A 29 -2.70 7.77 3.19
C PHE A 29 -1.25 7.54 3.66
N LEU A 30 -0.28 8.34 3.17
CA LEU A 30 1.11 8.32 3.61
C LEU A 30 1.26 8.51 5.13
N ILE A 31 0.57 9.50 5.70
CA ILE A 31 0.58 9.75 7.14
C ILE A 31 0.05 8.54 7.89
N ALA A 32 -1.07 7.96 7.43
CA ALA A 32 -1.72 6.85 8.10
C ALA A 32 -0.87 5.56 8.06
N VAL A 33 -0.27 5.22 6.92
CA VAL A 33 0.59 4.01 6.83
C VAL A 33 1.92 4.16 7.58
N ARG A 34 2.42 5.40 7.74
CA ARG A 34 3.55 5.69 8.64
C ARG A 34 3.18 5.50 10.10
N GLN A 35 2.00 5.97 10.52
CA GLN A 35 1.47 5.72 11.87
C GLN A 35 1.33 4.22 12.15
N LYS A 36 0.94 3.43 11.15
CA LYS A 36 0.85 1.95 11.22
C LYS A 36 2.20 1.24 11.07
N LYS A 37 3.31 1.98 10.88
CA LYS A 37 4.68 1.46 10.76
C LYS A 37 4.87 0.44 9.63
N VAL A 38 4.20 0.65 8.49
CA VAL A 38 4.33 -0.21 7.30
C VAL A 38 4.75 0.54 6.04
N TRP A 39 5.13 1.82 6.16
CA TRP A 39 5.54 2.65 5.01
C TRP A 39 6.68 2.02 4.18
N SER A 40 7.60 1.30 4.82
CA SER A 40 8.72 0.63 4.15
C SER A 40 8.30 -0.44 3.12
N HIS A 41 7.07 -0.95 3.22
CA HIS A 41 6.48 -1.87 2.24
C HIS A 41 5.85 -1.15 1.05
N PHE A 42 5.52 0.14 1.19
CA PHE A 42 4.98 0.95 0.11
C PHE A 42 6.08 1.60 -0.72
N ASP A 43 7.17 2.08 -0.10
CA ASP A 43 8.31 2.64 -0.81
C ASP A 43 9.33 1.60 -1.30
N GLY A 44 9.18 0.34 -0.87
CA GLY A 44 10.05 -0.77 -1.25
C GLY A 44 11.39 -0.80 -0.51
N SER A 45 11.59 0.03 0.52
CA SER A 45 12.81 0.02 1.34
C SER A 45 12.95 -1.23 2.22
N SER A 46 11.87 -1.98 2.44
CA SER A 46 11.89 -3.30 3.08
C SER A 46 11.64 -4.41 2.05
N PRO A 47 12.67 -4.87 1.33
CA PRO A 47 12.52 -5.97 0.38
C PRO A 47 12.20 -7.27 1.13
N ARG A 48 11.51 -8.19 0.44
CA ARG A 48 11.23 -9.52 0.97
C ARG A 48 12.54 -10.25 1.31
N PRO A 49 12.73 -10.75 2.54
CA PRO A 49 13.87 -11.58 2.88
C PRO A 49 13.97 -12.80 1.94
N THR A 50 15.19 -13.18 1.57
CA THR A 50 15.43 -14.37 0.74
C THR A 50 16.34 -15.31 1.52
N PRO A 51 15.88 -16.51 1.88
CA PRO A 51 16.73 -17.51 2.54
C PRO A 51 17.91 -17.91 1.65
N VAL A 52 19.04 -18.22 2.26
CA VAL A 52 20.24 -18.71 1.55
C VAL A 52 19.93 -20.03 0.83
N ALA A 53 19.17 -20.92 1.47
CA ALA A 53 18.67 -22.16 0.90
C ALA A 53 17.13 -22.14 0.83
N PRO A 54 16.52 -21.85 -0.34
CA PRO A 54 15.07 -21.64 -0.46
C PRO A 54 14.20 -22.83 -0.03
N THR A 55 14.72 -24.05 -0.17
CA THR A 55 14.01 -25.29 0.17
C THR A 55 14.25 -25.75 1.61
N ALA A 56 15.17 -25.09 2.34
CA ALA A 56 15.54 -25.42 3.71
C ALA A 56 15.95 -24.15 4.47
N PRO A 57 15.03 -23.19 4.67
CA PRO A 57 15.32 -22.00 5.45
C PRO A 57 15.66 -22.37 6.89
N THR A 58 16.66 -21.70 7.45
CA THR A 58 16.94 -21.77 8.89
C THR A 58 15.81 -21.13 9.69
N GLN A 59 15.67 -21.48 10.96
CA GLN A 59 14.64 -20.91 11.83
C GLN A 59 14.67 -19.36 11.88
N PRO A 60 15.84 -18.69 11.96
CA PRO A 60 15.89 -17.22 11.91
C PRO A 60 15.43 -16.64 10.57
N GLU A 61 15.75 -17.28 9.44
CA GLU A 61 15.32 -16.83 8.11
C GLU A 61 13.81 -16.96 7.94
N GLN A 62 13.23 -18.06 8.43
CA GLN A 62 11.78 -18.24 8.42
C GLN A 62 11.08 -17.20 9.29
N ALA A 63 11.58 -16.95 10.50
CA ALA A 63 11.01 -15.93 11.38
C ALA A 63 11.06 -14.51 10.78
N ALA A 64 12.14 -14.18 10.05
CA ALA A 64 12.26 -12.92 9.33
C ALA A 64 11.25 -12.83 8.16
N LEU A 65 11.07 -13.92 7.41
CA LEU A 65 10.06 -14.02 6.35
C LEU A 65 8.64 -13.83 6.90
N ASP A 66 8.29 -14.52 7.98
CA ASP A 66 6.96 -14.45 8.58
C ASP A 66 6.67 -13.03 9.09
N THR A 67 7.62 -12.42 9.79
CA THR A 67 7.51 -11.03 10.25
C THR A 67 7.34 -10.05 9.08
N TRP A 68 8.08 -10.24 7.99
CA TRP A 68 7.93 -9.42 6.79
C TRP A 68 6.55 -9.62 6.15
N GLN A 69 6.09 -10.87 6.05
CA GLN A 69 4.81 -11.21 5.44
C GLN A 69 3.63 -10.63 6.24
N GLU A 70 3.67 -10.67 7.57
CA GLU A 70 2.65 -10.03 8.42
C GLU A 70 2.53 -8.52 8.16
N LYS A 71 3.66 -7.84 7.94
CA LYS A 71 3.69 -6.40 7.62
C LYS A 71 3.21 -6.13 6.21
N GLU A 72 3.59 -6.98 5.26
CA GLU A 72 3.12 -6.92 3.87
C GLU A 72 1.59 -7.10 3.82
N ASP A 73 1.05 -8.07 4.55
CA ASP A 73 -0.40 -8.35 4.61
C ASP A 73 -1.16 -7.19 5.25
N LEU A 74 -0.63 -6.61 6.34
CA LEU A 74 -1.20 -5.39 6.93
C LEU A 74 -1.18 -4.22 5.93
N ALA A 75 -0.07 -4.00 5.24
CA ALA A 75 0.06 -2.94 4.25
C ALA A 75 -0.94 -3.14 3.09
N MET A 76 -1.07 -4.37 2.58
CA MET A 76 -2.03 -4.72 1.54
C MET A 76 -3.46 -4.49 2.00
N TYR A 77 -3.78 -4.92 3.22
CA TYR A 77 -5.09 -4.75 3.81
C TYR A 77 -5.47 -3.27 3.98
N LEU A 78 -4.57 -2.43 4.48
CA LEU A 78 -4.81 -0.97 4.57
C LEU A 78 -5.03 -0.34 3.19
N LEU A 79 -4.32 -0.84 2.17
CA LEU A 79 -4.51 -0.39 0.80
C LEU A 79 -5.90 -0.77 0.27
N THR A 80 -6.36 -2.00 0.47
CA THR A 80 -7.69 -2.43 -0.02
C THR A 80 -8.85 -1.66 0.63
N GLN A 81 -8.71 -1.24 1.89
CA GLN A 81 -9.72 -0.41 2.56
C GLN A 81 -9.94 0.95 1.87
N LYS A 82 -8.92 1.47 1.18
CA LYS A 82 -8.87 2.86 0.68
C LYS A 82 -8.92 2.98 -0.84
N LEU A 83 -8.87 1.88 -1.57
CA LEU A 83 -9.01 1.86 -3.02
C LEU A 83 -10.43 1.51 -3.46
N PRO A 84 -10.89 2.02 -4.60
CA PRO A 84 -12.00 1.43 -5.34
C PRO A 84 -11.65 0.00 -5.78
N ASP A 85 -12.63 -0.90 -5.76
CA ASP A 85 -12.47 -2.31 -6.14
C ASP A 85 -11.91 -2.47 -7.56
N VAL A 86 -12.33 -1.60 -8.48
CA VAL A 86 -11.84 -1.57 -9.87
C VAL A 86 -10.34 -1.27 -9.94
N THR A 87 -9.86 -0.32 -9.11
CA THR A 87 -8.44 0.05 -9.03
C THR A 87 -7.64 -1.09 -8.43
N PHE A 88 -8.12 -1.68 -7.34
CA PHE A 88 -7.42 -2.79 -6.70
C PHE A 88 -7.35 -4.00 -7.64
N THR A 89 -8.46 -4.40 -8.26
CA THR A 89 -8.52 -5.56 -9.17
C THR A 89 -7.57 -5.40 -10.36
N LYS A 90 -7.43 -4.19 -10.89
CA LYS A 90 -6.51 -3.87 -12.00
C LYS A 90 -5.04 -4.12 -11.63
N HIS A 91 -4.65 -3.79 -10.39
CA HIS A 91 -3.25 -3.79 -9.98
C HIS A 91 -2.84 -4.99 -9.12
N ARG A 92 -3.79 -5.72 -8.50
CA ARG A 92 -3.51 -6.79 -7.51
C ARG A 92 -2.56 -7.88 -7.97
N ARG A 93 -2.46 -8.14 -9.28
CA ARG A 93 -1.60 -9.20 -9.84
C ARG A 93 -0.11 -8.83 -9.89
N LYS A 94 0.25 -7.59 -9.53
CA LYS A 94 1.64 -7.10 -9.58
C LYS A 94 2.53 -7.65 -8.48
N GLY A 95 1.95 -8.28 -7.44
CA GLY A 95 2.70 -8.91 -6.36
C GLY A 95 2.68 -8.04 -5.11
N THR A 96 3.82 -7.43 -4.78
CA THR A 96 4.00 -6.71 -3.51
C THR A 96 3.27 -5.37 -3.48
N VAL A 97 2.99 -4.88 -2.26
CA VAL A 97 2.40 -3.58 -1.99
C VAL A 97 3.19 -2.47 -2.66
N ALA A 98 4.53 -2.52 -2.64
CA ALA A 98 5.39 -1.55 -3.30
C ALA A 98 5.07 -1.42 -4.81
N THR A 99 4.97 -2.56 -5.52
CA THR A 99 4.70 -2.56 -6.96
C THR A 99 3.29 -2.08 -7.28
N ILE A 100 2.30 -2.45 -6.46
CA ILE A 100 0.92 -1.99 -6.61
C ILE A 100 0.84 -0.48 -6.35
N TRP A 101 1.47 -0.01 -5.27
CA TRP A 101 1.47 1.39 -4.90
C TRP A 101 2.15 2.28 -5.94
N ALA A 102 3.30 1.86 -6.48
CA ALA A 102 3.97 2.56 -7.57
C ALA A 102 3.06 2.70 -8.81
N ALA A 103 2.35 1.64 -9.17
CA ALA A 103 1.41 1.68 -10.29
C ALA A 103 0.22 2.62 -10.03
N ILE A 104 -0.29 2.66 -8.80
CA ILE A 104 -1.35 3.59 -8.39
C ILE A 104 -0.85 5.04 -8.46
N ILE A 105 0.36 5.31 -7.93
CA ILE A 105 0.96 6.65 -8.02
C ILE A 105 1.05 7.11 -9.47
N GLN A 106 1.55 6.26 -10.36
CA GLN A 106 1.67 6.57 -11.78
C GLN A 106 0.30 6.89 -12.40
N GLU A 107 -0.68 6.01 -12.23
CA GLU A 107 -2.01 6.17 -12.82
C GLU A 107 -2.72 7.44 -12.31
N PHE A 108 -2.75 7.64 -11.00
CA PHE A 108 -3.53 8.72 -10.40
C PHE A 108 -2.83 10.09 -10.47
N SER A 109 -1.51 10.12 -10.57
CA SER A 109 -0.79 11.37 -10.89
C SER A 109 -1.08 11.82 -12.32
N GLN A 110 -1.14 10.89 -13.28
CA GLN A 110 -1.54 11.20 -14.67
C GLN A 110 -3.00 11.68 -14.74
N LYS A 111 -3.94 10.95 -14.11
CA LYS A 111 -5.36 11.36 -14.06
C LYS A 111 -5.54 12.74 -13.43
N SER A 112 -4.90 12.99 -12.29
CA SER A 112 -4.98 14.29 -11.60
C SER A 112 -4.39 15.42 -12.44
N MET A 113 -3.32 15.17 -13.20
CA MET A 113 -2.72 16.17 -14.09
C MET A 113 -3.65 16.51 -15.26
N LEU A 114 -4.20 15.50 -15.93
CA LEU A 114 -5.16 15.70 -17.03
C LEU A 114 -6.41 16.44 -16.57
N LEU A 115 -6.93 16.13 -15.38
CA LEU A 115 -8.08 16.84 -14.82
C LEU A 115 -7.79 18.33 -14.65
N ARG A 116 -6.58 18.68 -14.18
CA ARG A 116 -6.16 20.09 -13.98
C ARG A 116 -5.91 20.83 -15.27
N ALA A 117 -5.48 20.13 -16.32
CA ALA A 117 -5.26 20.74 -17.64
C ALA A 117 -6.57 21.08 -18.38
N ASN A 118 -7.68 20.48 -17.97
CA ASN A 118 -9.01 20.68 -18.57
C ASN A 118 -9.93 21.59 -17.72
N LEU A 119 -9.38 22.25 -16.68
CA LEU A 119 -10.04 23.29 -15.88
C LEU A 119 -9.66 24.67 -16.41
#